data_AF-A0A967BLY8-F1
#
_entry.id   AF-A0A967BLY8-F1
#
_cell.length_a   1.000
_cell.length_b   1.000
_cell.length_c   1.000
_cell.angle_alpha   90.00
_cell.angle_beta   90.00
_cell.angle_gamma   90.00
#
_symmetry.space_group_name_H-M   'P 1'
#
loop_
_entity.id
_entity.type
_entity.pdbx_description
1 polymer ?
#
loop_
_entity_poly.entity_id
_entity_poly.type
_entity_poly.pdbx_seq_one_letter_code
_entity_poly.pdbx_strand_id
1 'polypeptide(L)' 'MKWIKCSDKMPECHKKYLIFSLDYKEVHYAHYWGVGIFKQCYTPYTCDFLNVTHWMSLPKPPEDK' A
#
# COMPACT_ATOMS: atom_id res chain seq x y z
N MET A 1 1.99 -5.27 14.23
CA MET A 1 1.26 -4.50 13.19
C MET A 1 0.09 -5.34 12.69
N LYS A 2 -1.03 -4.73 12.27
CA LYS A 2 -2.26 -5.44 11.87
C LYS A 2 -2.71 -4.97 10.48
N TRP A 3 -3.13 -5.90 9.62
CA TRP A 3 -3.74 -5.60 8.33
C TRP A 3 -5.14 -4.99 8.52
N ILE A 4 -5.46 -3.98 7.73
CA ILE A 4 -6.74 -3.26 7.75
C ILE A 4 -7.40 -3.41 6.38
N LYS A 5 -8.67 -3.79 6.34
CA LYS A 5 -9.45 -3.85 5.10
C LYS A 5 -9.74 -2.43 4.60
N CYS A 6 -9.59 -2.21 3.29
CA CYS A 6 -9.96 -0.95 2.65
C CYS A 6 -11.45 -0.62 2.85
N SER A 7 -12.31 -1.63 2.92
CA SER A 7 -13.75 -1.47 3.20
C SER A 7 -14.05 -0.96 4.61
N ASP A 8 -13.18 -1.27 5.58
CA ASP A 8 -13.38 -0.87 6.97
C ASP A 8 -12.83 0.54 7.19
N LYS A 9 -11.66 0.83 6.61
CA LYS A 9 -10.99 2.12 6.73
C LYS A 9 -9.97 2.31 5.61
N MET A 10 -10.00 3.47 4.97
CA MET A 10 -8.96 3.88 4.02
C MET A 10 -7.71 4.43 4.75
N PRO A 11 -6.50 4.24 4.18
CA PRO A 11 -5.29 4.82 4.74
C PRO A 11 -5.27 6.34 4.61
N GLU A 12 -4.25 6.96 5.21
CA GLU A 12 -4.02 8.40 5.09
C GLU A 12 -3.44 8.74 3.73
N CYS A 13 -3.95 9.79 3.10
CA CYS A 13 -3.48 10.25 1.80
C CYS A 13 -1.99 10.62 1.83
N HIS A 14 -1.36 10.44 0.68
CA HIS A 14 0.04 10.77 0.43
C HIS A 14 1.05 10.02 1.32
N LYS A 15 0.70 8.84 1.85
CA LYS A 15 1.62 7.95 2.59
C LYS A 15 1.83 6.59 1.93
N LYS A 16 2.96 5.96 2.27
CA LYS A 16 3.36 4.64 1.76
C LYS A 16 2.90 3.53 2.71
N TYR A 17 2.41 2.45 2.13
CA TYR A 17 1.87 1.31 2.86
C TYR A 17 2.30 0.00 2.20
N LEU A 18 2.29 -1.08 2.97
CA LEU A 18 2.17 -2.42 2.42
C LEU A 18 0.71 -2.65 2.05
N ILE A 19 0.48 -3.30 0.92
CA ILE A 19 -0.84 -3.57 0.37
C ILE A 19 -0.94 -5.02 -0.09
N PHE A 20 -2.14 -5.58 -0.09
CA PHE A 20 -2.44 -6.80 -0.81
C PHE A 20 -3.19 -6.46 -2.10
N SER A 21 -2.55 -6.68 -3.24
CA SER A 21 -3.11 -6.44 -4.57
C SER A 21 -3.91 -7.66 -5.04
N LEU A 22 -5.15 -7.46 -5.48
CA LEU A 22 -5.93 -8.51 -6.14
C LEU A 22 -5.44 -8.81 -7.55
N ASP A 23 -4.84 -7.83 -8.23
CA ASP A 23 -4.39 -7.96 -9.61
C ASP A 23 -3.25 -8.98 -9.71
N TYR A 24 -2.31 -8.90 -8.75
CA TYR A 24 -1.15 -9.80 -8.66
C TYR A 24 -1.32 -10.91 -7.61
N LYS A 25 -2.34 -10.81 -6.75
CA LYS A 25 -2.59 -11.73 -5.61
C LYS A 25 -1.42 -11.85 -4.63
N GLU A 26 -0.67 -10.76 -4.44
CA GLU A 26 0.51 -10.73 -3.58
C GLU A 26 0.65 -9.39 -2.82
N VAL A 27 1.65 -9.34 -1.93
CA VAL A 27 1.95 -8.16 -1.12
C VAL A 27 2.93 -7.25 -1.84
N HIS A 28 2.58 -5.97 -1.95
CA HIS A 28 3.45 -4.93 -2.51
C HIS A 28 3.56 -3.73 -1.59
N TYR A 29 4.47 -2.82 -1.93
CA TYR A 29 4.47 -1.46 -1.39
C TYR A 29 3.79 -0.52 -2.39
N ALA A 30 2.96 0.40 -1.91
CA ALA A 30 2.30 1.39 -2.75
C ALA A 30 2.08 2.72 -2.01
N HIS A 31 1.94 3.80 -2.78
CA HIS A 31 1.56 5.12 -2.31
C HIS A 31 0.05 5.27 -2.42
N TYR A 32 -0.62 5.60 -1.32
CA TYR A 32 -2.04 5.92 -1.36
C TYR A 32 -2.22 7.40 -1.74
N TRP A 33 -2.92 7.67 -2.84
CA TRP A 33 -3.17 9.02 -3.36
C TRP A 33 -4.55 9.58 -2.99
N GLY A 34 -5.38 8.79 -2.30
CA GLY A 34 -6.75 9.15 -1.95
C GLY A 34 -7.78 8.51 -2.87
N VAL A 35 -9.05 8.58 -2.45
CA VAL A 35 -10.20 8.10 -3.23
C VAL A 35 -10.06 6.63 -3.69
N GLY A 36 -9.44 5.77 -2.87
CA GLY A 36 -9.22 4.36 -3.20
C GLY A 36 -8.05 4.09 -4.15
N ILE A 37 -7.29 5.11 -4.55
CA ILE A 37 -6.20 4.98 -5.52
C ILE A 37 -4.89 4.61 -4.82
N PHE A 38 -4.41 3.40 -5.07
CA PHE A 38 -3.07 2.95 -4.72
C PHE A 38 -2.19 2.93 -5.96
N LYS A 39 -1.04 3.60 -5.87
CA LYS A 39 -0.08 3.75 -6.96
C LYS A 39 1.22 3.05 -6.59
N GLN A 40 1.63 2.07 -7.39
CA GLN A 40 2.96 1.47 -7.30
C GLN A 40 3.83 2.01 -8.43
N CYS A 41 4.93 2.67 -8.09
CA CYS A 41 5.89 3.17 -9.08
C CYS A 41 7.08 2.21 -9.16
N TYR A 42 7.27 1.53 -10.28
CA TYR A 42 8.46 0.71 -10.52
C TYR A 42 9.63 1.57 -11.02
N THR A 43 9.31 2.64 -11.74
CA THR A 43 10.24 3.69 -12.16
C THR A 43 9.58 5.06 -11.97
N PRO A 44 10.31 6.18 -12.10
CA PRO A 44 9.69 7.51 -12.06
C PRO A 44 8.61 7.73 -13.13
N TYR A 45 8.63 6.94 -14.21
CA TYR A 45 7.78 7.13 -15.39
C TYR A 45 6.69 6.06 -15.54
N THR A 46 6.77 4.97 -14.79
CA THR A 46 5.82 3.86 -14.87
C THR A 46 5.15 3.64 -13.53
N CYS A 47 3.82 3.70 -13.55
CA CYS A 47 3.02 3.51 -12.38
C CYS A 47 1.76 2.72 -12.68
N ASP A 48 1.48 1.75 -11.83
CA ASP A 48 0.28 0.95 -11.92
C ASP A 48 -0.69 1.35 -10.82
N PHE A 49 -1.98 1.34 -11.18
CA PHE A 49 -3.08 1.50 -10.25
C PHE A 49 -3.55 0.11 -9.83
N LEU A 50 -3.63 -0.11 -8.52
CA LEU A 50 -3.85 -1.45 -7.97
C LEU A 50 -5.21 -1.57 -7.30
N ASN A 51 -5.88 -2.70 -7.52
CA ASN A 51 -7.05 -3.12 -6.79
C ASN A 51 -6.64 -3.68 -5.43
N VAL A 52 -6.70 -2.84 -4.40
CA VAL A 52 -6.21 -3.17 -3.06
C VAL A 52 -7.35 -3.52 -2.11
N THR A 53 -7.23 -4.67 -1.44
CA THR A 53 -8.22 -5.08 -0.42
C THR A 53 -7.79 -4.79 1.01
N HIS A 54 -6.50 -4.87 1.28
CA HIS A 54 -5.94 -4.69 2.63
C HIS A 54 -4.66 -3.86 2.56
N TRP A 55 -4.43 -3.08 3.62
CA TRP A 55 -3.23 -2.30 3.79
C TRP A 55 -2.68 -2.43 5.21
N MET A 56 -1.39 -2.12 5.36
CA MET A 56 -0.69 -2.07 6.64
C MET A 56 0.37 -0.96 6.59
N SER A 57 0.58 -0.25 7.70
CA SER A 57 1.73 0.65 7.85
C SER A 57 3.05 -0.11 7.64
N LEU A 58 4.04 0.57 7.06
CA LEU A 58 5.36 -0.03 6.87
C LEU A 58 5.97 -0.42 8.23
N PRO A 59 6.57 -1.61 8.36
CA PRO A 59 7.34 -1.97 9.53
C PRO A 59 8.48 -0.97 9.74
N LYS A 60 8.77 -0.67 11.00
CA LYS A 60 10.01 0.02 11.32
C LYS A 60 11.18 -0.92 10.96
N PRO A 61 12.29 -0.38 10.45
CA PRO A 61 13.50 -1.19 10.34
C PRO A 61 13.86 -1.74 11.73
N PRO A 62 14.54 -2.90 11.80
CA PRO A 62 15.15 -3.37 13.04
C PRO A 62 16.05 -2.26 13.61
N GLU A 63 16.05 -2.09 14.92
CA GLU A 63 17.02 -1.21 15.57
C GLU A 63 18.36 -1.95 15.61
N ASP A 64 19.43 -1.30 15.16
CA ASP A 64 20.79 -1.81 15.33
C ASP A 64 21.13 -1.79 16.82
N LYS A 65 21.46 -2.95 17.38
CA LYS A 65 21.85 -3.10 18.79
C LYS A 65 23.23 -2.52 19.05
#